data_AF-A0A1H2LJ47-F1
#
_entry.id   AF-A0A1H2LJ47-F1
#
_cell.length_a   1.000
_cell.length_b   1.000
_cell.length_c   1.000
_cell.angle_alpha   90.00
_cell.angle_beta   90.00
_cell.angle_gamma   90.00
#
_symmetry.space_group_name_H-M   'P 1'
#
loop_
_entity.id
_entity.type
_entity.pdbx_description
1 polymer ?
#
loop_
_entity_poly.entity_id
_entity_poly.type
_entity_poly.pdbx_seq_one_letter_code
_entity_poly.pdbx_strand_id
1 'polypeptide(L)'
;MAKNWDDVRYCSEACRRRKITSVDRRLEELLRALVERAGRAGVDPDEAARCVDPEAWKQLHEPARRAARRLVAAGAAEMVQGGRVVDPSTAKGEVRLRGV
;
A
#
# COMPACT_ATOMS: atom_id res chain seq x y z
N MET A 1 -14.15 -16.90 -11.49
CA MET A 1 -13.48 -17.70 -10.44
C MET A 1 -12.76 -16.77 -9.49
N ALA A 2 -13.20 -16.72 -8.24
CA ALA A 2 -12.52 -16.03 -7.15
C ALA A 2 -11.13 -16.68 -6.96
N LYS A 3 -10.07 -15.92 -7.20
CA LYS A 3 -8.70 -16.40 -6.91
C LYS A 3 -8.55 -16.37 -5.40
N ASN A 4 -8.44 -17.54 -4.78
CA ASN A 4 -8.15 -17.71 -3.36
C ASN A 4 -6.99 -16.80 -2.92
N TRP A 5 -7.32 -15.82 -2.09
CA TRP A 5 -6.40 -14.90 -1.40
C TRP A 5 -5.92 -15.47 -0.07
N ASP A 6 -5.98 -16.80 0.07
CA ASP A 6 -5.80 -17.54 1.34
C ASP A 6 -4.33 -17.66 1.78
N ASP A 7 -3.37 -17.14 1.01
CA ASP A 7 -1.96 -17.04 1.43
C ASP A 7 -1.62 -15.58 1.80
N VAL A 8 -2.33 -15.08 2.80
CA VAL A 8 -2.04 -13.83 3.52
C VAL A 8 -0.74 -14.01 4.34
N ARG A 9 0.40 -14.14 3.65
CA ARG A 9 1.74 -13.87 4.20
C ARG A 9 2.69 -13.22 3.20
N TYR A 10 2.39 -13.24 1.90
CA TYR A 10 3.21 -12.58 0.89
C TYR A 10 2.34 -11.97 -0.21
N CYS A 11 2.34 -10.64 -0.30
CA CYS A 11 1.46 -9.85 -1.16
C CYS A 11 1.62 -10.07 -2.70
N SER A 12 2.50 -10.98 -3.16
CA SER A 12 2.68 -11.44 -4.55
C SER A 12 3.86 -12.45 -4.63
N GLU A 13 3.97 -13.27 -5.68
CA GLU A 13 5.17 -14.10 -5.97
C GLU A 13 6.47 -13.28 -5.97
N ALA A 14 6.42 -12.04 -6.47
CA ALA A 14 7.53 -11.11 -6.46
C ALA A 14 7.96 -10.69 -5.04
N CYS A 15 7.02 -10.56 -4.09
CA CYS A 15 7.33 -10.32 -2.68
C CYS A 15 7.90 -11.56 -2.00
N ARG A 16 7.41 -12.75 -2.39
CA ARG A 16 7.89 -14.03 -1.86
C ARG A 16 9.34 -14.31 -2.31
N ARG A 17 9.71 -13.98 -3.56
CA ARG A 17 11.09 -14.16 -4.08
C ARG A 17 12.10 -13.12 -3.58
N ARG A 18 11.71 -11.84 -3.44
CA ARG A 18 12.65 -10.75 -3.13
C ARG A 18 12.96 -10.58 -1.63
N LYS A 19 12.17 -11.22 -0.74
CA LYS A 19 12.11 -10.99 0.72
C LYS A 19 11.74 -9.52 1.05
N ILE A 20 10.98 -9.33 2.13
CA ILE A 20 10.63 -7.98 2.62
C ILE A 20 11.91 -7.30 3.10
N THR A 21 12.24 -6.15 2.51
CA THR A 21 13.39 -5.35 2.91
C THR A 21 13.02 -4.43 4.09
N SER A 22 14.03 -3.88 4.76
CA SER A 22 13.85 -2.86 5.80
C SER A 22 13.09 -1.63 5.29
N VAL A 23 13.32 -1.23 4.03
CA VAL A 23 12.61 -0.12 3.36
C VAL A 23 11.11 -0.41 3.23
N ASP A 24 10.75 -1.65 2.87
CA ASP A 24 9.35 -2.06 2.70
C ASP A 24 8.59 -2.05 4.05
N ARG A 25 9.25 -2.45 5.15
CA ARG A 25 8.68 -2.29 6.50
C ARG A 25 8.52 -0.83 6.90
N ARG A 26 9.54 0.00 6.62
CA ARG A 26 9.50 1.44 6.92
C ARG A 26 8.36 2.13 6.17
N LEU A 27 8.16 1.78 4.90
CA LEU A 27 7.04 2.26 4.09
C LEU A 27 5.70 1.85 4.68
N GLU A 28 5.56 0.60 5.12
CA GLU A 28 4.34 0.10 5.74
C GLU A 28 4.00 0.84 7.04
N GLU A 29 4.98 1.02 7.94
CA GLU A 29 4.79 1.75 9.19
C GLU A 29 4.44 3.23 8.95
N LEU A 30 5.14 3.89 8.04
CA LEU A 30 4.86 5.29 7.70
C LEU A 30 3.49 5.44 7.07
N LEU A 31 3.15 4.59 6.11
CA LEU A 31 1.87 4.64 5.43
C LEU A 31 0.71 4.38 6.40
N ARG A 32 0.90 3.44 7.35
CA ARG A 32 -0.05 3.22 8.45
C ARG A 32 -0.25 4.47 9.28
N ALA A 33 0.83 5.08 9.78
CA ALA A 33 0.75 6.28 10.61
C ALA A 33 0.10 7.46 9.86
N LEU A 34 0.40 7.62 8.57
CA LEU A 34 -0.23 8.63 7.72
C LEU A 34 -1.73 8.36 7.57
N VAL A 35 -2.12 7.12 7.31
CA VAL A 35 -3.53 6.74 7.15
C VAL A 35 -4.31 6.93 8.46
N GLU A 36 -3.74 6.55 9.60
CA GLU A 36 -4.33 6.78 10.92
C GLU A 36 -4.52 8.28 11.20
N ARG A 37 -3.55 9.12 10.80
CA ARG A 37 -3.66 10.57 10.93
C ARG A 37 -4.69 11.19 9.98
N ALA A 38 -4.73 10.73 8.73
CA ALA A 38 -5.60 11.30 7.70
C ALA A 38 -7.05 10.82 7.84
N GLY A 39 -7.27 9.65 8.44
CA GLY A 39 -8.58 9.03 8.59
C GLY A 39 -9.33 9.01 7.26
N ARG A 40 -10.48 9.72 7.21
CA ARG A 40 -11.32 9.79 6.00
C ARG A 40 -10.80 10.68 4.87
N ALA A 41 -9.83 11.55 5.11
CA ALA A 41 -9.24 12.39 4.04
C ALA A 41 -8.47 11.55 3.01
N GLY A 42 -7.86 10.47 3.51
CA GLY A 42 -7.05 9.53 2.77
C GLY A 42 -5.66 10.05 2.40
N VAL A 43 -4.75 9.12 2.12
CA VAL A 43 -3.32 9.32 1.91
C VAL A 43 -2.89 8.70 0.60
N ASP A 44 -1.95 9.33 -0.10
CA ASP A 44 -1.36 8.76 -1.29
C ASP A 44 -0.14 7.86 -0.93
N PRO A 45 -0.03 6.64 -1.48
CA PRO A 45 1.13 5.78 -1.21
C PRO A 45 2.46 6.40 -1.67
N ASP A 46 2.47 7.27 -2.68
CA ASP A 46 3.66 8.00 -3.09
C ASP A 46 4.10 9.05 -2.07
N GLU A 47 3.21 9.51 -1.19
CA GLU A 47 3.59 10.37 -0.07
C GLU A 47 4.51 9.63 0.90
N ALA A 48 4.18 8.37 1.23
CA ALA A 48 5.06 7.52 2.04
C ALA A 48 6.39 7.24 1.33
N ALA A 49 6.37 7.02 0.01
CA ALA A 49 7.59 6.85 -0.79
C ALA A 49 8.50 8.08 -0.74
N ARG A 50 7.92 9.28 -0.89
CA ARG A 50 8.64 10.56 -0.81
C ARG A 50 9.17 10.86 0.58
N CYS A 51 8.46 10.46 1.64
CA CYS A 51 8.94 10.58 3.01
C CYS A 51 10.14 9.66 3.30
N VAL A 52 10.20 8.48 2.68
CA VAL A 52 11.32 7.54 2.87
C VAL A 52 12.54 7.97 2.06
N ASP A 53 12.35 8.29 0.77
CA ASP A 53 13.44 8.68 -0.10
C ASP A 53 12.93 9.67 -1.17
N PRO A 54 13.06 10.98 -0.96
CA PRO A 54 12.52 12.00 -1.87
C PRO A 54 13.27 12.06 -3.21
N GLU A 55 14.46 11.48 -3.32
CA GLU A 55 15.24 11.44 -4.56
C GLU A 55 14.96 10.13 -5.33
N ALA A 56 14.84 9.01 -4.64
CA ALA A 56 14.58 7.69 -5.22
C ALA A 56 13.10 7.24 -5.14
N TRP A 57 12.15 8.10 -4.78
CA TRP A 57 10.73 7.76 -4.60
C TRP A 57 10.10 7.04 -5.81
N LYS A 58 10.53 7.37 -7.03
CA LYS A 58 10.10 6.68 -8.27
C LYS A 58 10.41 5.18 -8.23
N GLN A 59 11.52 4.78 -7.62
CA GLN A 59 11.90 3.38 -7.41
C GLN A 59 11.11 2.73 -6.26
N LEU A 60 10.54 3.55 -5.37
CA LEU A 60 9.73 3.14 -4.23
C LEU A 60 8.23 3.09 -4.51
N HIS A 61 7.76 3.51 -5.69
CA HIS A 61 6.36 3.38 -6.15
C HIS A 61 5.78 1.96 -5.95
N GLU A 62 6.49 0.95 -6.46
CA GLU A 62 6.06 -0.44 -6.34
C GLU A 62 6.08 -0.94 -4.89
N PRO A 63 7.17 -0.73 -4.12
CA PRO A 63 7.20 -1.00 -2.68
C PRO A 63 6.06 -0.33 -1.90
N ALA A 64 5.77 0.94 -2.16
CA ALA A 64 4.72 1.69 -1.47
C ALA A 64 3.33 1.14 -1.81
N ARG A 65 3.06 0.79 -3.08
CA ARG A 65 1.80 0.11 -3.45
C ARG A 65 1.67 -1.27 -2.82
N ARG A 66 2.77 -2.00 -2.62
CA ARG A 66 2.75 -3.29 -1.93
C ARG A 66 2.42 -3.11 -0.45
N ALA A 67 3.03 -2.13 0.22
CA ALA A 67 2.68 -1.78 1.60
C ALA A 67 1.20 -1.37 1.72
N ALA A 68 0.70 -0.55 0.80
CA ALA A 68 -0.71 -0.17 0.72
C ALA A 68 -1.64 -1.38 0.65
N ARG A 69 -1.35 -2.32 -0.25
CA ARG A 69 -2.12 -3.57 -0.38
C ARG A 69 -2.13 -4.40 0.90
N ARG A 70 -1.01 -4.46 1.62
CA ARG A 70 -0.93 -5.19 2.90
C ARG A 70 -1.79 -4.54 3.98
N LEU A 71 -1.80 -3.22 4.07
CA LEU A 71 -2.66 -2.50 5.02
C LEU A 71 -4.15 -2.73 4.73
N VAL A 72 -4.53 -2.74 3.45
CA VAL A 72 -5.92 -3.05 3.04
C VAL A 72 -6.29 -4.50 3.34
N ALA A 73 -5.40 -5.44 3.03
CA ALA A 73 -5.61 -6.86 3.34
C ALA A 73 -5.67 -7.13 4.85
N ALA A 74 -4.95 -6.35 5.66
CA ALA A 74 -5.01 -6.41 7.12
C ALA A 74 -6.27 -5.74 7.70
N GLY A 75 -7.11 -5.10 6.86
CA GLY A 75 -8.30 -4.36 7.31
C GLY A 75 -7.98 -3.06 8.03
N ALA A 76 -6.74 -2.55 7.93
CA ALA A 76 -6.32 -1.30 8.55
C ALA A 76 -6.62 -0.06 7.67
N ALA A 77 -6.91 -0.26 6.39
CA ALA A 77 -7.18 0.81 5.43
C ALA A 77 -8.10 0.33 4.30
N GLU A 78 -8.73 1.26 3.59
CA GLU A 78 -9.49 1.02 2.36
C GLU A 78 -8.80 1.72 1.18
N MET A 79 -8.59 1.05 0.05
CA MET A 79 -8.11 1.72 -1.16
C MET A 79 -9.27 2.34 -1.92
N VAL A 80 -9.19 3.63 -2.21
CA VAL A 80 -10.19 4.41 -2.94
C VAL A 80 -9.60 5.05 -4.18
N GLN A 81 -10.34 5.01 -5.28
CA GLN A 81 -10.00 5.65 -6.55
C GLN A 81 -11.23 6.37 -7.09
N GLY A 82 -11.09 7.67 -7.39
CA GLY A 82 -12.23 8.50 -7.84
C GLY A 82 -13.38 8.53 -6.84
N GLY A 83 -13.09 8.42 -5.53
CA GLY A 83 -14.10 8.41 -4.47
C GLY A 83 -14.81 7.07 -4.24
N ARG A 84 -14.43 6.00 -4.96
CA ARG A 84 -14.99 4.65 -4.78
C ARG A 84 -13.95 3.71 -4.21
N VAL A 85 -14.36 2.83 -3.30
CA VAL A 85 -13.50 1.74 -2.82
C VAL A 85 -13.21 0.80 -3.99
N VAL A 86 -11.93 0.57 -4.25
CA VAL A 86 -11.44 -0.27 -5.35
C VAL A 86 -10.53 -1.37 -4.81
N ASP A 87 -10.48 -2.48 -5.52
CA ASP A 87 -9.56 -3.57 -5.19
C ASP A 87 -8.11 -3.13 -5.48
N PRO A 88 -7.19 -3.25 -4.50
CA PRO A 88 -5.85 -2.69 -4.62
C PRO A 88 -4.93 -3.49 -5.57
N SER A 89 -5.34 -4.66 -6.04
CA SER A 89 -4.59 -5.46 -7.02
C SER A 89 -5.03 -5.20 -8.45
N THR A 90 -6.25 -4.72 -8.65
CA THR A 90 -6.75 -4.31 -9.97
C THR A 90 -6.60 -2.80 -10.22
N ALA A 91 -6.50 -2.01 -9.15
CA ALA A 91 -6.34 -0.56 -9.26
C ALA A 91 -5.04 -0.17 -9.97
N LYS A 92 -5.17 0.62 -11.03
CA LYS A 92 -4.07 1.17 -11.84
C LYS A 92 -4.11 2.69 -11.75
N GLY A 93 -2.94 3.33 -11.79
CA GLY A 93 -2.83 4.78 -11.74
C GLY A 93 -2.86 5.35 -10.31
N GLU A 94 -3.33 6.58 -10.16
CA GLU A 94 -3.45 7.27 -8.88
C GLU A 94 -4.52 6.62 -8.00
N VAL A 95 -4.15 6.28 -6.77
CA VAL A 95 -4.99 5.59 -5.78
C VAL A 95 -4.74 6.22 -4.43
N ARG A 96 -5.77 6.30 -3.60
CA ARG A 96 -5.67 6.85 -2.25
C ARG A 96 -6.07 5.80 -1.22
N LEU A 97 -5.42 5.79 -0.07
CA LEU A 97 -5.76 4.93 1.06
C LEU A 97 -6.52 5.72 2.10
N ARG A 98 -7.65 5.21 2.56
CA ARG A 98 -8.45 5.81 3.62
C ARG A 98 -8.36 4.98 4.89
N GLY A 99 -8.33 5.63 6.04
CA GLY A 99 -8.50 4.94 7.33
C GLY A 99 -9.92 4.40 7.45
N VAL A 100 -10.03 3.20 8.03
CA VAL A 100 -11.30 2.58 8.41
C VAL A 100 -11.89 3.25 9.65
#